data_AF-A0A8H5F4F9-F1
#
_entry.id   AF-A0A8H5F4F9-F1
#
_cell.length_a   1.000
_cell.length_b   1.000
_cell.length_c   1.000
_cell.angle_alpha   90.00
_cell.angle_beta   90.00
_cell.angle_gamma   90.00
#
_symmetry.space_group_name_H-M   'P 1'
#
loop_
_entity.id
_entity.type
_entity.pdbx_description
1 polymer ?
#
loop_
_entity_poly.entity_id
_entity_poly.type
_entity_poly.pdbx_seq_one_letter_code
_entity_poly.pdbx_strand_id
1 'polypeptide(L)'
;MATSGEESDRWLHDGLCDAFKIEKLRPFQFQHALDLYKGKDVFLTIATGEGKTTVLLSPLIAAKLKLEEGIGIAVVPTKALAQQLEKTARAVGLDALSVTEDTLREADALGNDLFKVLAPNNSPKEENPA
;
A
#
# COMPACT_ATOMS: atom_id res chain seq x y z
N MET A 1 -28.88 -0.32 -16.96
CA MET A 1 -28.68 1.08 -16.51
C MET A 1 -27.55 1.04 -15.49
N ALA A 2 -26.32 1.28 -15.93
CA ALA A 2 -25.20 1.49 -15.01
C ALA A 2 -25.39 2.87 -14.36
N THR A 3 -25.34 2.93 -13.04
CA THR A 3 -25.40 4.18 -12.30
C THR A 3 -24.11 4.96 -12.56
N SER A 4 -24.21 6.25 -12.86
CA SER A 4 -23.10 7.13 -13.25
C SER A 4 -21.90 7.20 -12.28
N GLY A 5 -22.02 6.60 -11.09
CA GLY A 5 -20.92 6.45 -10.13
C GLY A 5 -20.02 5.22 -10.36
N GLU A 6 -20.51 4.16 -11.00
CA GLU A 6 -19.73 2.92 -11.19
C GLU A 6 -18.63 3.06 -12.25
N GLU A 7 -18.83 3.87 -13.29
CA GLU A 7 -17.77 4.18 -14.26
C GLU A 7 -16.66 5.06 -13.66
N SER A 8 -17.01 5.98 -12.76
CA SER A 8 -16.07 6.93 -12.17
C SER A 8 -15.01 6.28 -11.28
N ASP A 9 -15.30 5.09 -10.74
CA ASP A 9 -14.44 4.40 -9.78
C ASP A 9 -13.71 3.19 -10.40
N ARG A 10 -13.92 2.93 -11.69
CA ARG A 10 -13.36 1.79 -12.42
C ARG A 10 -11.83 1.81 -12.50
N TRP A 11 -11.23 3.01 -12.56
CA TRP A 11 -9.78 3.16 -12.54
C TRP A 11 -9.13 2.53 -11.29
N LEU A 12 -9.79 2.58 -10.14
CA LEU A 12 -9.28 1.98 -8.90
C LEU A 12 -9.43 0.46 -8.95
N HIS A 13 -10.54 -0.04 -9.50
CA HIS A 13 -10.71 -1.48 -9.72
C HIS A 13 -9.57 -2.03 -10.58
N ASP A 14 -9.37 -1.44 -11.75
CA ASP A 14 -8.40 -1.90 -12.74
C ASP A 14 -6.97 -1.74 -12.20
N GLY A 15 -6.67 -0.62 -11.54
CA GLY A 15 -5.38 -0.40 -10.89
C GLY A 15 -5.07 -1.40 -9.76
N LEU A 16 -6.07 -1.80 -8.99
CA LEU A 16 -5.90 -2.86 -7.97
C LEU A 16 -5.71 -4.24 -8.63
N CYS A 17 -6.47 -4.56 -9.67
CA CYS A 17 -6.27 -5.78 -10.46
C CYS A 17 -4.84 -5.88 -11.02
N ASP A 18 -4.35 -4.79 -11.61
CA ASP A 18 -3.01 -4.70 -12.18
C ASP A 18 -1.91 -4.79 -11.13
N ALA A 19 -2.10 -4.13 -9.98
CA ALA A 19 -1.16 -4.15 -8.87
C ALA A 19 -1.04 -5.55 -8.26
N PHE A 20 -2.16 -6.23 -8.04
CA PHE A 20 -2.21 -7.56 -7.42
C PHE A 20 -2.10 -8.72 -8.41
N LYS A 21 -2.03 -8.46 -9.73
CA LYS A 21 -2.00 -9.47 -10.79
C LYS A 21 -3.17 -10.45 -10.72
N ILE A 22 -4.36 -9.90 -10.51
CA ILE A 22 -5.61 -10.66 -10.46
C ILE A 22 -6.57 -10.20 -11.54
N GLU A 23 -7.33 -11.12 -12.13
CA GLU A 23 -8.25 -10.79 -13.22
C GLU A 23 -9.43 -9.92 -12.77
N LYS A 24 -9.89 -10.11 -11.52
CA LYS A 24 -11.07 -9.42 -11.00
C LYS A 24 -11.08 -9.36 -9.48
N LEU A 25 -11.50 -8.22 -8.93
CA LEU A 25 -11.79 -8.09 -7.50
C LEU A 25 -13.07 -8.80 -7.11
N ARG A 26 -13.08 -9.37 -5.91
CA ARG A 26 -14.32 -9.85 -5.28
C ARG A 26 -15.19 -8.63 -4.89
N PRO A 27 -16.53 -8.77 -4.84
CA PRO A 27 -17.41 -7.63 -4.56
C PRO A 27 -17.07 -6.86 -3.29
N PHE A 28 -16.79 -7.57 -2.19
CA PHE A 28 -16.42 -6.92 -0.92
C PHE A 28 -15.06 -6.21 -1.00
N GLN A 29 -14.13 -6.69 -1.83
CA GLN A 29 -12.81 -6.07 -1.96
C GLN A 29 -12.93 -4.71 -2.61
N PHE A 30 -13.68 -4.62 -3.71
CA PHE A 30 -13.86 -3.35 -4.42
C PHE A 30 -14.69 -2.36 -3.60
N GLN A 31 -15.81 -2.83 -3.02
CA GLN A 31 -16.67 -1.98 -2.18
C GLN A 31 -15.88 -1.36 -1.03
N HIS A 32 -15.14 -2.17 -0.27
CA HIS A 32 -14.42 -1.66 0.90
C HIS A 32 -13.11 -0.97 0.56
N ALA A 33 -12.49 -1.29 -0.58
CA ALA A 33 -11.39 -0.49 -1.11
C ALA A 33 -11.84 0.94 -1.42
N LEU A 34 -13.03 1.09 -2.02
CA LEU A 34 -13.61 2.41 -2.26
C LEU A 34 -13.98 3.14 -0.99
N ASP A 35 -14.56 2.45 -0.01
CA ASP A 35 -14.88 3.07 1.28
C ASP A 35 -13.62 3.60 1.96
N LEU A 36 -12.55 2.80 1.99
CA LEU A 36 -11.27 3.19 2.59
C LEU A 36 -10.58 4.31 1.81
N TYR A 37 -10.59 4.24 0.47
CA TYR A 37 -10.07 5.30 -0.40
C TYR A 37 -10.81 6.63 -0.21
N LYS A 38 -12.13 6.60 0.01
CA LYS A 38 -12.97 7.78 0.28
C LYS A 38 -12.84 8.30 1.72
N GLY A 39 -11.89 7.77 2.50
CA GLY A 39 -11.59 8.22 3.86
C GLY A 39 -12.58 7.74 4.92
N LYS A 40 -13.33 6.66 4.67
CA LYS A 40 -14.20 6.05 5.68
C LYS A 40 -13.44 5.05 6.55
N ASP A 41 -13.84 4.96 7.80
CA ASP A 41 -13.41 3.88 8.68
C ASP A 41 -14.09 2.56 8.26
N VAL A 42 -13.27 1.52 8.07
CA VAL A 42 -13.74 0.20 7.63
C VAL A 42 -13.40 -0.85 8.67
N PHE A 43 -14.44 -1.51 9.19
CA PHE A 43 -14.30 -2.73 9.99
C PHE A 43 -14.61 -3.96 9.12
N LEU A 44 -13.60 -4.77 8.83
CA LEU A 44 -13.71 -5.88 7.88
C LEU A 44 -13.51 -7.25 8.55
N THR A 45 -14.57 -8.06 8.60
CA THR A 45 -14.56 -9.42 9.14
C THR A 45 -14.69 -10.46 8.03
N ILE A 46 -13.56 -11.04 7.62
CA ILE A 46 -13.51 -12.11 6.59
C ILE A 46 -12.55 -13.22 7.00
N ALA A 47 -12.58 -14.38 6.35
CA ALA A 47 -11.62 -15.45 6.62
C ALA A 47 -10.19 -15.06 6.20
N THR A 48 -9.18 -15.75 6.73
CA THR A 48 -7.79 -15.64 6.26
C THR A 48 -7.66 -16.14 4.82
N GLY A 49 -6.82 -15.51 4.01
CA GLY A 49 -6.63 -15.89 2.59
C GLY A 49 -7.66 -15.30 1.63
N GLU A 50 -8.72 -14.66 2.13
CA GLU A 50 -9.78 -14.07 1.30
C GLU A 50 -9.38 -12.76 0.58
N GLY A 51 -8.17 -12.24 0.84
CA GLY A 51 -7.66 -11.04 0.18
C GLY A 51 -7.93 -9.72 0.91
N LYS A 52 -7.86 -9.74 2.25
CA LYS A 52 -7.90 -8.53 3.12
C LYS A 52 -6.88 -7.48 2.69
N THR A 53 -5.68 -7.93 2.32
CA THR A 53 -4.54 -7.06 1.98
C THR A 53 -4.85 -6.16 0.79
N THR A 54 -5.66 -6.62 -0.17
CA THR A 54 -6.11 -5.82 -1.30
C THR A 54 -6.93 -4.61 -0.85
N VAL A 55 -7.81 -4.79 0.14
CA VAL A 55 -8.57 -3.69 0.74
C VAL A 55 -7.63 -2.76 1.52
N LEU A 56 -6.79 -3.34 2.39
CA LEU A 56 -5.89 -2.59 3.27
C LEU A 56 -4.93 -1.65 2.50
N LEU A 57 -4.35 -2.12 1.40
CA LEU A 57 -3.38 -1.35 0.62
C LEU A 57 -4.03 -0.43 -0.42
N SER A 58 -5.36 -0.48 -0.58
CA SER A 58 -6.05 0.24 -1.65
C SER A 58 -5.85 1.76 -1.65
N PRO A 59 -5.78 2.48 -0.51
CA PRO A 59 -5.54 3.93 -0.54
C PRO A 59 -4.15 4.28 -1.03
N LEU A 60 -3.14 3.45 -0.73
CA LEU A 60 -1.76 3.67 -1.18
C LEU A 60 -1.61 3.36 -2.68
N ILE A 61 -2.29 2.32 -3.16
CA ILE A 61 -2.36 2.04 -4.60
C ILE A 61 -3.08 3.19 -5.31
N ALA A 62 -4.18 3.70 -4.75
CA ALA A 62 -4.88 4.86 -5.28
C ALA A 62 -3.99 6.10 -5.35
N ALA A 63 -3.26 6.44 -4.27
CA ALA A 63 -2.32 7.56 -4.24
C ALA A 63 -1.24 7.40 -5.32
N LYS A 64 -0.64 6.21 -5.43
CA LYS A 64 0.35 5.90 -6.47
C LYS A 64 -0.21 6.10 -7.89
N LEU A 65 -1.41 5.59 -8.17
CA LEU A 65 -2.06 5.74 -9.48
C LEU A 65 -2.35 7.21 -9.83
N LYS A 66 -2.58 8.04 -8.82
CA LYS A 66 -2.82 9.48 -8.96
C LYS A 66 -1.55 10.32 -8.92
N LEU A 67 -0.37 9.71 -8.74
CA LEU A 67 0.89 10.40 -8.50
C LEU A 67 0.84 11.34 -7.28
N GLU A 68 0.10 10.92 -6.26
CA GLU A 68 -0.05 11.61 -4.98
C GLU A 68 0.84 10.94 -3.91
N GLU A 69 1.27 11.73 -2.92
CA GLU A 69 1.95 11.20 -1.75
C GLU A 69 0.95 10.52 -0.81
N GLY A 70 1.33 9.37 -0.26
CA GLY A 70 0.51 8.63 0.70
C GLY A 70 1.37 7.81 1.65
N ILE A 71 1.11 7.92 2.95
CA ILE A 71 1.77 7.14 3.99
C ILE A 71 0.72 6.27 4.69
N GLY A 72 1.00 4.98 4.79
CA GLY A 72 0.17 4.02 5.50
C GLY A 72 0.94 3.38 6.66
N ILE A 73 0.28 3.26 7.81
CA ILE A 73 0.83 2.58 8.98
C ILE A 73 -0.03 1.36 9.25
N ALA A 74 0.60 0.18 9.21
CA ALA A 74 -0.04 -1.08 9.53
C ALA A 74 0.54 -1.65 10.82
N VAL A 75 -0.32 -1.83 11.83
CA VAL A 75 0.06 -2.48 13.09
C VAL A 75 -0.37 -3.94 13.03
N VAL A 76 0.60 -4.83 13.20
CA VAL A 76 0.38 -6.28 13.13
C VAL A 76 1.01 -6.98 14.33
N PRO A 77 0.42 -8.08 14.84
CA PRO A 77 0.81 -8.67 16.11
C PRO A 77 2.18 -9.38 16.11
N THR A 78 2.74 -9.72 14.95
CA THR A 78 3.97 -10.52 14.88
C THR A 78 4.97 -9.94 13.88
N LYS A 79 6.26 -10.11 14.20
CA LYS A 79 7.38 -9.75 13.30
C LYS A 79 7.24 -10.43 11.93
N ALA A 80 6.88 -11.72 11.92
CA ALA A 80 6.68 -12.49 10.70
C ALA A 80 5.55 -11.90 9.82
N LEU A 81 4.45 -11.45 10.43
CA LEU A 81 3.37 -10.82 9.67
C LEU A 81 3.76 -9.43 9.16
N ALA A 82 4.57 -8.67 9.92
CA ALA A 82 5.10 -7.38 9.46
C ALA A 82 5.99 -7.56 8.22
N GLN A 83 6.91 -8.50 8.26
CA GLN A 83 7.80 -8.83 7.13
C GLN A 83 7.02 -9.36 5.92
N GLN A 84 6.00 -10.19 6.15
CA GLN A 84 5.13 -10.66 5.06
C GLN A 84 4.35 -9.51 4.42
N LEU A 85 3.81 -8.60 5.23
CA LEU A 85 3.08 -7.43 4.72
C LEU A 85 4.02 -6.49 3.96
N GLU A 86 5.23 -6.24 4.46
CA GLU A 86 6.26 -5.47 3.75
C GLU A 86 6.54 -6.08 2.37
N LYS A 87 6.83 -7.39 2.31
CA LYS A 87 7.08 -8.10 1.06
C LYS A 87 5.89 -7.99 0.09
N THR A 88 4.67 -8.09 0.62
CA THR A 88 3.43 -7.97 -0.18
C THR A 88 3.27 -6.56 -0.73
N ALA A 89 3.50 -5.53 0.08
CA ALA A 89 3.42 -4.12 -0.33
C ALA A 89 4.48 -3.80 -1.41
N ARG A 90 5.72 -4.27 -1.23
CA ARG A 90 6.78 -4.13 -2.25
C ARG A 90 6.44 -4.85 -3.55
N ALA A 91 5.83 -6.04 -3.48
CA ALA A 91 5.44 -6.79 -4.67
C ALA A 91 4.36 -6.09 -5.51
N VAL A 92 3.51 -5.25 -4.90
CA VAL A 92 2.55 -4.40 -5.60
C VAL A 92 3.14 -3.00 -5.95
N GLY A 93 4.45 -2.84 -5.76
CA GLY A 93 5.23 -1.67 -6.14
C GLY A 93 5.06 -0.47 -5.20
N LEU A 94 4.73 -0.70 -3.93
CA LEU A 94 4.79 0.33 -2.89
C LEU A 94 6.15 0.28 -2.18
N ASP A 95 6.64 1.44 -1.77
CA ASP A 95 7.74 1.51 -0.80
C ASP A 95 7.18 1.18 0.59
N ALA A 96 7.76 0.16 1.22
CA ALA A 96 7.29 -0.33 2.52
C ALA A 96 8.48 -0.75 3.37
N LEU A 97 8.35 -0.63 4.69
CA LEU A 97 9.37 -1.06 5.65
C LEU A 97 8.67 -1.65 6.87
N SER A 98 9.09 -2.84 7.29
CA SER A 98 8.68 -3.40 8.58
C SER A 98 9.53 -2.81 9.70
N VAL A 99 8.88 -2.20 10.69
CA VAL A 99 9.55 -1.66 11.88
C VAL A 99 9.33 -2.64 13.03
N THR A 100 10.40 -3.35 13.37
CA THR A 100 10.48 -4.31 14.48
C THR A 100 11.71 -4.02 15.33
N GLU A 101 11.79 -4.65 16.50
CA GLU A 101 12.99 -4.55 17.35
C GLU A 101 14.27 -4.96 16.60
N ASP A 102 14.21 -5.98 15.75
CA ASP A 102 15.39 -6.50 15.05
C ASP A 102 15.87 -5.50 13.99
N THR A 103 14.95 -4.98 13.17
CA THR A 103 15.25 -3.97 12.15
C THR A 103 15.75 -2.66 12.78
N LEU A 104 15.26 -2.30 13.97
CA LEU A 104 15.74 -1.12 14.70
C LEU A 104 17.17 -1.33 15.21
N ARG A 105 17.48 -2.49 15.79
CA ARG A 105 18.84 -2.82 16.26
C ARG A 105 19.84 -2.86 15.10
N GLU A 106 19.46 -3.45 13.97
CA GLU A 106 20.29 -3.47 12.76
C GLU A 106 20.55 -2.06 12.23
N ALA A 107 19.53 -1.21 12.19
CA ALA A 107 19.66 0.17 11.75
C ALA A 107 20.59 0.98 12.66
N ASP A 108 20.44 0.85 13.98
CA ASP A 108 21.31 1.49 14.97
C ASP A 108 22.77 1.05 14.82
N ALA A 109 23.01 -0.25 14.67
CA ALA A 109 24.35 -0.80 14.45
C ALA A 109 25.03 -0.28 13.17
N LEU A 110 24.24 0.08 12.16
CA LEU A 110 24.71 0.64 10.88
C LEU A 110 24.70 2.17 10.85
N GLY A 111 24.24 2.85 11.90
CA GLY A 111 24.04 4.30 11.91
C GLY A 111 22.97 4.80 10.91
N ASN A 112 22.04 3.93 10.53
CA ASN A 112 20.99 4.22 9.56
C ASN A 112 19.69 4.68 10.25
N ASP A 113 19.08 5.75 9.74
CA ASP A 113 17.76 6.20 10.17
C ASP A 113 16.68 5.59 9.27
N LEU A 114 15.93 4.64 9.82
CA LEU A 114 14.85 3.93 9.11
C LEU A 114 13.77 4.88 8.57
N PHE A 115 13.52 6.01 9.22
CA PHE A 115 12.50 6.96 8.78
C PHE A 115 12.97 7.82 7.60
N LYS A 116 14.29 7.96 7.40
CA LYS A 116 14.85 8.61 6.21
C LYS A 116 14.81 7.70 4.98
N VAL A 117 14.79 6.39 5.17
CA VAL A 117 14.66 5.41 4.06
C VAL A 117 13.28 5.51 3.39
N LEU A 118 12.26 5.92 4.14
CA LEU A 118 10.89 6.10 3.64
C LEU A 118 10.61 7.51 3.12
N ALA A 119 11.58 8.43 3.21
CA ALA A 119 11.40 9.75 2.63
C ALA A 119 11.35 9.63 1.10
N PRO A 120 10.39 10.28 0.42
CA PRO A 120 10.33 10.26 -1.03
C PRO A 120 11.70 10.70 -1.58
N ASN A 121 12.29 9.86 -2.44
CA ASN A 121 13.60 10.12 -3.03
C ASN A 121 13.63 11.55 -3.58
N ASN A 122 14.53 12.38 -3.04
CA ASN A 122 15.01 13.54 -3.75
C ASN A 122 15.44 13.06 -5.12
N SER A 123 14.80 13.57 -6.17
CA SER A 123 15.24 13.38 -7.55
C SER A 123 16.76 13.58 -7.62
N PRO A 124 17.51 12.80 -8.41
CA PRO A 124 18.92 13.09 -8.62
C PRO A 124 18.99 14.55 -9.07
N LYS A 125 19.68 15.39 -8.29
CA LYS A 125 20.10 16.70 -8.80
C LYS A 125 20.91 16.38 -10.03
N GLU A 126 20.43 16.79 -11.20
CA GLU A 126 21.31 16.95 -12.35
C GLU A 126 22.46 17.84 -11.90
N GLU A 127 23.58 17.23 -11.55
CA GLU A 127 24.87 17.89 -11.69
C GLU A 127 24.97 18.23 -13.16
N ASN A 128 24.83 19.52 -13.46
CA ASN A 128 25.24 20.06 -14.74
C ASN A 128 26.72 20.43 -14.62
N PRO A 129 27.66 19.66 -15.19
CA PRO A 129 29.00 20.17 -15.43
C PRO A 129 29.06 20.83 -16.82
N ALA A 130 29.57 22.07 -16.80
CA ALA A 130 29.96 22.96 -17.88
C ALA A 130 28.87 23.84 -18.51
#